data_AF-A0A1N7PUS6-F1
#
_entry.id   AF-A0A1N7PUS6-F1
#
_cell.length_a   1.000
_cell.length_b   1.000
_cell.length_c   1.000
_cell.angle_alpha   90.00
_cell.angle_beta   90.00
_cell.angle_gamma   90.00
#
_symmetry.space_group_name_H-M   'P 1'
#
loop_
_entity.id
_entity.type
_entity.pdbx_description
1 polymer ?
#
loop_
_entity_poly.entity_id
_entity_poly.type
_entity_poly.pdbx_seq_one_letter_code
_entity_poly.pdbx_strand_id
1 'polypeptide(L)'
;MLDDDLRHRARRLMAGDFRTGDLDRLFLGQRDRAWGRAAFREIGDFVAHRDTREKGLVTQVGKDVFTSVDVWSLKMRGREPSWADIARAAEANLWLASDEQIRSGCGCQRGAAKKRMRSALEKIDRQEAPTGPEIKALDFLGNRFIWKPAFTSGQLFGEFKEVLTRNNIVTKTDIATLNEAEAFVTLYALSVMHGSTIALDDTNKARLYAGFANRDGILETKVEILFSELSKPLMAPVCLFLTDLRAEGHCDPDLVASADTALFNSWNFPIDIDRDNRLYRIR
;
A
#
# COMPACT_ATOMS: atom_id res chain seq x y z
N MET A 1 33.59 -4.41 1.85
CA MET A 1 33.34 -4.24 0.40
C MET A 1 31.89 -3.85 0.10
N LEU A 2 30.88 -4.72 0.31
CA LEU A 2 29.48 -4.34 0.03
C LEU A 2 29.00 -3.19 0.94
N ASP A 3 29.19 -3.29 2.25
CA ASP A 3 28.77 -2.25 3.19
C ASP A 3 29.54 -0.92 2.99
N ASP A 4 30.77 -0.97 2.46
CA ASP A 4 31.55 0.24 2.15
C ASP A 4 31.00 0.98 0.92
N ASP A 5 30.58 0.24 -0.11
CA ASP A 5 29.83 0.79 -1.25
C ASP A 5 28.51 1.42 -0.78
N LEU A 6 27.74 0.71 0.07
CA LEU A 6 26.49 1.22 0.62
C LEU A 6 26.69 2.50 1.46
N ARG A 7 27.75 2.57 2.28
CA ARG A 7 28.12 3.80 3.00
C ARG A 7 28.45 4.93 2.06
N HIS A 8 29.17 4.67 0.97
CA HIS A 8 29.50 5.71 0.00
C HIS A 8 28.26 6.25 -0.71
N ARG A 9 27.30 5.38 -1.04
CA ARG A 9 25.98 5.77 -1.58
C ARG A 9 25.16 6.60 -0.61
N ALA A 10 25.09 6.17 0.65
CA ALA A 10 24.41 6.93 1.69
C ALA A 10 25.05 8.32 1.89
N ARG A 11 26.38 8.44 1.81
CA ARG A 11 27.07 9.75 1.85
C ARG A 11 26.68 10.65 0.69
N ARG A 12 26.55 10.12 -0.54
CA ARG A 12 26.06 10.90 -1.69
C ARG A 12 24.62 11.36 -1.48
N LEU A 13 23.76 10.45 -1.04
CA LEU A 13 22.36 10.75 -0.71
C LEU A 13 22.27 11.91 0.31
N MET A 14 23.07 11.87 1.37
CA MET A 14 23.14 12.93 2.40
C MET A 14 23.81 14.22 1.91
N ALA A 15 24.62 14.16 0.86
CA ALA A 15 25.20 15.34 0.24
C ALA A 15 24.26 16.00 -0.79
N GLY A 16 23.04 15.49 -0.95
CA GLY A 16 22.08 15.96 -1.97
C GLY A 16 22.38 15.47 -3.39
N ASP A 17 23.36 14.57 -3.58
CA ASP A 17 23.66 13.94 -4.86
C ASP A 17 22.70 12.76 -5.08
N PHE A 18 21.48 13.11 -5.47
CA PHE A 18 20.36 12.18 -5.62
C PHE A 18 20.48 11.34 -6.89
N ARG A 19 20.58 10.02 -6.70
CA ARG A 19 20.70 9.03 -7.79
C ARG A 19 19.83 7.82 -7.50
N THR A 20 18.94 7.48 -8.44
CA THR A 20 18.01 6.34 -8.28
C THR A 20 18.78 5.03 -8.10
N GLY A 21 19.88 4.85 -8.83
CA GLY A 21 20.78 3.70 -8.69
C GLY A 21 21.46 3.58 -7.31
N ASP A 22 21.49 4.63 -6.50
CA ASP A 22 21.94 4.54 -5.11
C ASP A 22 20.87 3.95 -4.21
N LEU A 23 19.60 4.35 -4.41
CA LEU A 23 18.47 3.76 -3.72
C LEU A 23 18.26 2.30 -4.13
N ASP A 24 18.45 1.94 -5.41
CA ASP A 24 18.42 0.54 -5.87
C ASP A 24 19.34 -0.32 -5.00
N ARG A 25 20.59 0.13 -4.84
CA ARG A 25 21.61 -0.61 -4.11
C ARG A 25 21.36 -0.59 -2.60
N LEU A 26 20.89 0.52 -2.04
CA LEU A 26 20.56 0.62 -0.62
C LEU A 26 19.40 -0.29 -0.25
N PHE A 27 18.31 -0.30 -1.03
CA PHE A 27 17.18 -1.18 -0.79
C PHE A 27 17.52 -2.65 -1.05
N LEU A 28 18.11 -2.99 -2.21
CA LEU A 28 18.49 -4.37 -2.54
C LEU A 28 19.53 -4.94 -1.58
N GLY A 29 20.57 -4.18 -1.26
CA GLY A 29 21.68 -4.63 -0.41
C GLY A 29 21.28 -4.87 1.05
N GLN A 30 20.15 -4.31 1.48
CA GLN A 30 19.72 -4.32 2.88
C GLN A 30 18.39 -5.05 3.12
N ARG A 31 17.66 -5.49 2.08
CA ARG A 31 16.31 -6.09 2.23
C ARG A 31 16.28 -7.33 3.14
N ASP A 32 17.33 -8.14 3.09
CA ASP A 32 17.46 -9.35 3.92
C ASP A 32 17.78 -9.00 5.38
N ARG A 33 18.41 -7.83 5.59
CA ARG A 33 18.74 -7.22 6.89
C ARG A 33 17.80 -6.06 7.23
N ALA A 34 16.51 -6.19 6.88
CA ALA A 34 15.50 -5.15 7.11
C ALA A 34 14.92 -5.14 8.54
N TRP A 35 15.28 -6.08 9.42
CA TRP A 35 14.86 -6.09 10.83
C TRP A 35 13.33 -6.00 11.07
N GLY A 36 12.53 -6.61 10.19
CA GLY A 36 11.07 -6.56 10.27
C GLY A 36 10.47 -5.22 9.81
N ARG A 37 11.24 -4.36 9.15
CA ARG A 37 10.77 -3.12 8.51
C ARG A 37 10.14 -3.45 7.17
N ALA A 38 8.82 -3.60 7.19
CA ALA A 38 8.05 -4.16 6.10
C ALA A 38 7.95 -3.20 4.90
N ALA A 39 7.76 -1.90 5.10
CA ALA A 39 7.74 -0.92 4.02
C ALA A 39 9.11 -0.82 3.34
N PHE A 40 10.20 -0.80 4.12
CA PHE A 40 11.56 -0.84 3.55
C PHE A 40 11.79 -2.09 2.69
N ARG A 41 11.46 -3.26 3.26
CA ARG A 41 11.61 -4.54 2.54
C ARG A 41 10.77 -4.55 1.28
N GLU A 42 9.54 -4.06 1.35
CA GLU A 42 8.61 -4.02 0.23
C GLU A 42 9.21 -3.26 -0.96
N ILE A 43 9.80 -2.08 -0.72
CA ILE A 43 10.46 -1.32 -1.79
C ILE A 43 11.64 -2.11 -2.37
N GLY A 44 12.52 -2.67 -1.55
CA GLY A 44 13.62 -3.51 -2.05
C GLY A 44 13.16 -4.74 -2.82
N ASP A 45 11.98 -5.23 -2.52
CA ASP A 45 11.32 -6.33 -3.21
C ASP A 45 10.74 -5.91 -4.57
N PHE A 46 10.17 -4.72 -4.69
CA PHE A 46 9.78 -4.13 -5.98
C PHE A 46 10.98 -3.87 -6.89
N VAL A 47 12.09 -3.40 -6.33
CA VAL A 47 13.33 -3.16 -7.07
C VAL A 47 13.88 -4.47 -7.65
N ALA A 48 13.78 -5.57 -6.90
CA ALA A 48 14.25 -6.87 -7.38
C ALA A 48 13.34 -7.52 -8.43
N HIS A 49 12.01 -7.32 -8.30
CA HIS A 49 10.99 -7.96 -9.12
C HIS A 49 9.86 -6.98 -9.42
N ARG A 50 10.04 -6.16 -10.45
CA ARG A 50 9.12 -5.05 -10.78
C ARG A 50 7.84 -5.48 -11.50
N ASP A 51 7.85 -6.61 -12.21
CA ASP A 51 6.74 -6.96 -13.10
C ASP A 51 5.49 -7.42 -12.35
N THR A 52 5.59 -8.53 -11.61
CA THR A 52 4.48 -9.14 -10.88
C THR A 52 4.90 -9.56 -9.48
N ARG A 53 4.06 -9.22 -8.51
CA ARG A 53 4.22 -9.52 -7.09
C ARG A 53 3.09 -10.41 -6.60
N GLU A 54 3.45 -11.51 -5.93
CA GLU A 54 2.48 -12.47 -5.37
C GLU A 54 2.43 -12.42 -3.84
N LYS A 55 3.41 -11.74 -3.24
CA LYS A 55 3.59 -11.58 -1.80
C LYS A 55 4.21 -10.22 -1.49
N GLY A 56 4.06 -9.81 -0.24
CA GLY A 56 4.54 -8.52 0.25
C GLY A 56 3.44 -7.76 0.97
N LEU A 57 3.82 -6.67 1.60
CA LEU A 57 2.90 -5.80 2.34
C LEU A 57 1.82 -5.22 1.41
N VAL A 58 2.19 -4.71 0.24
CA VAL A 58 1.23 -4.13 -0.74
C VAL A 58 0.33 -5.21 -1.30
N THR A 59 0.90 -6.39 -1.59
CA THR A 59 0.11 -7.51 -2.12
C THR A 59 -0.91 -7.98 -1.08
N GLN A 60 -0.51 -8.19 0.18
CA GLN A 60 -1.44 -8.63 1.22
C GLN A 60 -2.56 -7.63 1.46
N VAL A 61 -2.23 -6.34 1.57
CA VAL A 61 -3.26 -5.29 1.76
C VAL A 61 -4.16 -5.18 0.52
N GLY A 62 -3.60 -5.31 -0.69
CA GLY A 62 -4.37 -5.40 -1.92
C GLY A 62 -5.36 -6.58 -1.93
N LYS A 63 -4.94 -7.77 -1.50
CA LYS A 63 -5.81 -8.96 -1.36
C LYS A 63 -6.95 -8.73 -0.35
N ASP A 64 -6.63 -8.13 0.79
CA ASP A 64 -7.62 -7.85 1.83
C ASP A 64 -8.65 -6.81 1.33
N VAL A 65 -8.17 -5.73 0.68
CA VAL A 65 -9.03 -4.69 0.09
C VAL A 65 -9.90 -5.27 -1.01
N PHE A 66 -9.33 -6.09 -1.89
CA PHE A 66 -10.07 -6.79 -2.95
C PHE A 66 -11.18 -7.65 -2.35
N THR A 67 -10.88 -8.46 -1.33
CA THR A 67 -11.87 -9.28 -0.64
C THR A 67 -12.98 -8.43 -0.01
N SER A 68 -12.61 -7.29 0.60
CA SER A 68 -13.57 -6.35 1.21
C SER A 68 -14.55 -5.79 0.18
N VAL A 69 -14.06 -5.30 -0.96
CA VAL A 69 -14.91 -4.71 -2.02
C VAL A 69 -15.66 -5.77 -2.83
N ASP A 70 -15.06 -6.94 -3.06
CA ASP A 70 -15.67 -8.09 -3.74
C ASP A 70 -16.98 -8.46 -3.02
N VAL A 71 -16.89 -8.76 -1.72
CA VAL A 71 -18.05 -9.20 -0.94
C VAL A 71 -19.06 -8.05 -0.73
N TRP A 72 -18.59 -6.84 -0.40
CA TRP A 72 -19.47 -5.68 -0.22
C TRP A 72 -20.29 -5.35 -1.48
N SER A 73 -19.70 -5.58 -2.67
CA SER A 73 -20.35 -5.29 -3.95
C SER A 73 -21.20 -6.42 -4.53
N LEU A 74 -21.25 -7.62 -3.91
CA LEU A 74 -21.96 -8.79 -4.47
C LEU A 74 -23.42 -8.47 -4.84
N LYS A 75 -24.16 -7.80 -3.95
CA LYS A 75 -25.56 -7.41 -4.22
C LYS A 75 -25.69 -6.43 -5.38
N MET A 76 -24.76 -5.49 -5.50
CA MET A 76 -24.71 -4.56 -6.64
C MET A 76 -24.43 -5.30 -7.96
N ARG A 77 -23.78 -6.47 -7.87
CA ARG A 77 -23.50 -7.39 -8.97
C ARG A 77 -24.57 -8.47 -9.16
N GLY A 78 -25.74 -8.34 -8.51
CA GLY A 78 -26.85 -9.28 -8.62
C GLY A 78 -26.60 -10.64 -7.97
N ARG A 79 -25.67 -10.73 -7.02
CA ARG A 79 -25.30 -11.95 -6.30
C ARG A 79 -25.64 -11.82 -4.82
N GLU A 80 -26.10 -12.91 -4.21
CA GLU A 80 -26.28 -12.97 -2.77
C GLU A 80 -24.98 -13.47 -2.10
N PRO A 81 -24.51 -12.82 -1.02
CA PRO A 81 -23.34 -13.27 -0.29
C PRO A 81 -23.63 -14.57 0.48
N SER A 82 -22.72 -15.54 0.37
CA SER A 82 -22.73 -16.72 1.24
C SER A 82 -22.11 -16.42 2.60
N TRP A 83 -22.31 -17.30 3.59
CA TRP A 83 -21.61 -17.19 4.87
C TRP A 83 -20.09 -17.32 4.72
N ALA A 84 -19.61 -18.08 3.73
CA ALA A 84 -18.19 -18.14 3.41
C ALA A 84 -17.66 -16.79 2.91
N ASP A 85 -18.43 -16.09 2.07
CA ASP A 85 -18.07 -14.73 1.61
C ASP A 85 -18.00 -13.75 2.79
N ILE A 86 -19.01 -13.77 3.65
CA ILE A 86 -19.06 -12.94 4.86
C ILE A 86 -17.86 -13.23 5.77
N ALA A 87 -17.50 -14.50 5.95
CA ALA A 87 -16.34 -14.89 6.76
C ALA A 87 -15.02 -14.36 6.18
N ARG A 88 -14.82 -14.46 4.86
CA ARG A 88 -13.63 -13.92 4.17
C ARG A 88 -13.54 -12.41 4.34
N ALA A 89 -14.64 -11.69 4.07
CA ALA A 89 -14.70 -10.24 4.25
C ALA A 89 -14.42 -9.84 5.70
N ALA A 90 -14.97 -10.58 6.67
CA ALA A 90 -14.79 -10.27 8.08
C ALA A 90 -13.34 -10.41 8.54
N GLU A 91 -12.62 -11.46 8.11
CA GLU A 91 -11.19 -11.60 8.40
C GLU A 91 -10.36 -10.52 7.69
N ALA A 92 -10.64 -10.21 6.42
CA ALA A 92 -9.95 -9.13 5.69
C ALA A 92 -10.15 -7.77 6.36
N ASN A 93 -11.40 -7.43 6.68
CA ASN A 93 -11.76 -6.18 7.34
C ASN A 93 -11.22 -6.10 8.78
N LEU A 94 -11.06 -7.23 9.47
CA LEU A 94 -10.38 -7.27 10.76
C LEU A 94 -8.90 -6.90 10.64
N TRP A 95 -8.23 -7.16 9.51
CA TRP A 95 -6.86 -6.71 9.28
C TRP A 95 -6.78 -5.25 8.83
N LEU A 96 -7.73 -4.81 8.02
CA LEU A 96 -7.76 -3.46 7.46
C LEU A 96 -8.18 -2.41 8.49
N ALA A 97 -9.25 -2.67 9.25
CA ALA A 97 -9.82 -1.70 10.17
C ALA A 97 -8.82 -1.23 11.22
N SER A 98 -8.80 0.06 11.54
CA SER A 98 -8.05 0.62 12.66
C SER A 98 -8.65 0.20 14.01
N ASP A 99 -7.87 0.28 15.09
CA ASP A 99 -8.40 -0.02 16.42
C ASP A 99 -9.54 0.93 16.83
N GLU A 100 -9.50 2.18 16.35
CA GLU A 100 -10.56 3.15 16.53
C GLU A 100 -11.84 2.74 15.79
N GLN A 101 -11.72 2.34 14.52
CA GLN A 101 -12.85 1.83 13.72
C GLN A 101 -13.47 0.60 14.38
N ILE A 102 -12.66 -0.34 14.86
CA ILE A 102 -13.17 -1.53 15.57
C ILE A 102 -13.83 -1.15 16.88
N ARG A 103 -13.27 -0.22 17.65
CA ARG A 103 -13.88 0.23 18.90
C ARG A 103 -15.22 0.89 18.66
N SER A 104 -15.32 1.76 17.66
CA SER A 104 -16.55 2.44 17.26
C SER A 104 -17.60 1.44 16.73
N GLY A 105 -17.18 0.58 15.80
CA GLY A 105 -18.04 -0.38 15.12
C GLY A 105 -18.51 -1.56 15.99
N CYS A 106 -17.58 -2.18 16.71
CA CYS A 106 -17.83 -3.40 17.49
C CYS A 106 -18.05 -3.12 18.99
N GLY A 107 -17.76 -1.90 19.48
CA GLY A 107 -17.85 -1.56 20.90
C GLY A 107 -16.81 -2.26 21.79
N CYS A 108 -15.70 -2.74 21.21
CA CYS A 108 -14.67 -3.48 21.95
C CYS A 108 -13.30 -3.39 21.26
N GLN A 109 -12.25 -3.94 21.89
CA GLN A 109 -10.91 -4.00 21.32
C GLN A 109 -10.80 -5.12 20.26
N ARG A 110 -9.82 -5.02 19.35
CA ARG A 110 -9.59 -5.97 18.25
C ARG A 110 -9.61 -7.44 18.64
N GLY A 111 -8.91 -7.81 19.71
CA GLY A 111 -8.89 -9.21 20.18
C GLY A 111 -10.28 -9.73 20.58
N ALA A 112 -11.11 -8.89 21.21
CA ALA A 112 -12.48 -9.24 21.56
C ALA A 112 -13.39 -9.27 20.33
N ALA A 113 -13.25 -8.31 19.41
CA ALA A 113 -13.98 -8.30 18.14
C ALA A 113 -13.70 -9.57 17.32
N LYS A 114 -12.43 -9.97 17.20
CA LYS A 114 -12.01 -11.21 16.54
C LYS A 114 -12.68 -12.44 17.14
N LYS A 115 -12.65 -12.58 18.47
CA LYS A 115 -13.28 -13.72 19.17
C LYS A 115 -14.79 -13.75 18.95
N ARG A 116 -15.46 -12.60 19.05
CA ARG A 116 -16.91 -12.48 18.82
C ARG A 116 -17.30 -12.82 17.39
N MET A 117 -16.58 -12.29 16.41
CA MET A 117 -16.78 -12.57 14.98
C MET A 117 -16.65 -14.07 14.69
N ARG A 118 -15.59 -14.73 15.17
CA ARG A 118 -15.38 -16.17 14.97
C ARG A 118 -16.44 -17.02 15.65
N SER A 119 -16.78 -16.70 16.91
CA SER A 119 -17.87 -17.37 17.63
C SER A 119 -19.21 -17.22 16.89
N ALA A 120 -19.49 -16.06 16.31
CA ALA A 120 -20.69 -15.85 15.50
C ALA A 120 -20.73 -16.81 14.30
N LEU A 121 -19.63 -16.89 13.54
CA LEU A 121 -19.51 -17.77 12.38
C LEU A 121 -19.65 -19.25 12.76
N GLU A 122 -18.99 -19.69 13.84
CA GLU A 122 -19.07 -21.06 14.34
C GLU A 122 -20.47 -21.44 14.83
N LYS A 123 -21.22 -20.49 15.40
CA LYS A 123 -22.62 -20.72 15.80
C LYS A 123 -23.54 -20.81 14.60
N ILE A 124 -23.36 -19.93 13.61
CA ILE A 124 -24.13 -19.97 12.37
C ILE A 124 -23.93 -21.31 11.64
N ASP A 125 -22.70 -21.81 11.56
CA ASP A 125 -22.39 -23.12 10.98
C ASP A 125 -23.11 -24.27 11.71
N ARG A 126 -23.19 -24.18 13.04
CA ARG A 126 -23.92 -25.13 13.91
C ARG A 126 -25.43 -24.87 14.00
N GLN A 127 -25.97 -23.90 13.27
CA GLN A 127 -27.38 -23.47 13.36
C GLN A 127 -27.80 -22.99 14.77
N GLU A 128 -26.84 -22.50 15.55
CA GLU A 128 -27.05 -21.85 16.84
C GLU A 128 -27.21 -20.33 16.67
N ALA A 129 -28.01 -19.69 17.52
CA ALA A 129 -28.20 -18.23 17.48
C ALA A 129 -26.98 -17.50 18.10
N PRO A 130 -26.28 -16.62 17.35
CA PRO A 130 -25.26 -15.76 17.93
C PRO A 130 -25.87 -14.71 18.87
N THR A 131 -25.10 -14.29 19.86
CA THR A 131 -25.48 -13.22 20.79
C THR A 131 -25.44 -11.85 20.09
N GLY A 132 -26.14 -10.85 20.64
CA GLY A 132 -26.13 -9.49 20.10
C GLY A 132 -24.72 -8.91 19.84
N PRO A 133 -23.75 -9.02 20.79
CA PRO A 133 -22.38 -8.58 20.55
C PRO A 133 -21.62 -9.36 19.47
N GLU A 134 -21.92 -10.64 19.28
CA GLU A 134 -21.36 -11.49 18.21
C GLU A 134 -21.89 -11.06 16.85
N ILE A 135 -23.21 -10.87 16.72
CA ILE A 135 -23.84 -10.34 15.51
C ILE A 135 -23.29 -8.97 15.17
N LYS A 136 -23.16 -8.06 16.14
CA LYS A 136 -22.64 -6.71 15.92
C LYS A 136 -21.21 -6.73 15.36
N ALA A 137 -20.35 -7.60 15.89
CA ALA A 137 -18.98 -7.74 15.40
C ALA A 137 -18.94 -8.32 13.98
N LEU A 138 -19.76 -9.35 13.71
CA LEU A 138 -19.84 -9.98 12.40
C LEU A 138 -20.42 -9.03 11.35
N ASP A 139 -21.47 -8.27 11.68
CA ASP A 139 -22.08 -7.32 10.75
C ASP A 139 -21.12 -6.18 10.38
N PHE A 140 -20.44 -5.59 11.39
CA PHE A 140 -19.48 -4.52 11.14
C PHE A 140 -18.32 -4.99 10.25
N LEU A 141 -17.76 -6.18 10.52
CA LEU A 141 -16.61 -6.70 9.80
C LEU A 141 -17.00 -7.39 8.48
N GLY A 142 -18.16 -8.03 8.39
CA GLY A 142 -18.56 -8.84 7.24
C GLY A 142 -19.24 -8.04 6.12
N ASN A 143 -19.88 -6.91 6.44
CA ASN A 143 -20.75 -6.18 5.50
C ASN A 143 -20.27 -4.77 5.15
N ARG A 144 -19.00 -4.43 5.42
CA ARG A 144 -18.45 -3.11 5.12
C ARG A 144 -17.32 -3.18 4.10
N PHE A 145 -17.22 -2.16 3.27
CA PHE A 145 -16.00 -1.89 2.54
C PHE A 145 -15.06 -1.06 3.42
N ILE A 146 -13.98 -1.68 3.89
CA ILE A 146 -12.93 -1.03 4.67
C ILE A 146 -11.65 -1.12 3.86
N TRP A 147 -10.87 -0.04 3.84
CA TRP A 147 -9.55 -0.03 3.25
C TRP A 147 -8.63 0.88 4.05
N LYS A 148 -7.32 0.68 3.86
CA LYS A 148 -6.27 1.59 4.33
C LYS A 148 -5.06 1.49 3.38
N PRO A 149 -4.20 2.51 3.33
CA PRO A 149 -2.89 2.35 2.71
C PRO A 149 -2.11 1.21 3.37
N ALA A 150 -1.30 0.51 2.58
CA ALA A 150 -0.40 -0.51 3.08
C ALA A 150 0.72 0.09 3.93
N PHE A 151 1.20 1.26 3.55
CA PHE A 151 2.12 2.10 4.33
C PHE A 151 2.06 3.56 3.85
N THR A 152 2.75 4.46 4.57
CA THR A 152 2.86 5.89 4.25
C THR A 152 4.32 6.29 3.97
N SER A 153 4.54 7.47 3.37
CA SER A 153 5.89 8.03 3.16
C SER A 153 6.67 8.12 4.47
N GLY A 154 6.05 8.67 5.52
CA GLY A 154 6.68 8.77 6.85
C GLY A 154 7.03 7.41 7.46
N GLN A 155 6.20 6.37 7.28
CA GLN A 155 6.56 5.01 7.71
C GLN A 155 7.77 4.49 6.91
N LEU A 156 7.72 4.58 5.59
CA LEU A 156 8.81 4.11 4.72
C LEU A 156 10.13 4.80 5.07
N PHE A 157 10.11 6.12 5.23
CA PHE A 157 11.33 6.88 5.50
C PHE A 157 11.85 6.67 6.93
N GLY A 158 10.96 6.54 7.91
CA GLY A 158 11.32 6.11 9.26
C GLY A 158 12.02 4.75 9.27
N GLU A 159 11.43 3.77 8.57
CA GLU A 159 12.00 2.44 8.40
C GLU A 159 13.34 2.46 7.66
N PHE A 160 13.48 3.28 6.62
CA PHE A 160 14.71 3.48 5.87
C PHE A 160 15.86 3.95 6.77
N LYS A 161 15.62 5.01 7.57
CA LYS A 161 16.61 5.53 8.54
C LYS A 161 17.02 4.46 9.54
N GLU A 162 16.06 3.72 10.08
CA GLU A 162 16.33 2.67 11.06
C GLU A 162 17.17 1.53 10.48
N VAL A 163 16.86 1.06 9.27
CA VAL A 163 17.62 -0.01 8.61
C VAL A 163 19.05 0.43 8.34
N LEU A 164 19.25 1.65 7.79
CA LEU A 164 20.60 2.17 7.53
C LEU A 164 21.40 2.34 8.83
N THR A 165 20.77 2.80 9.91
CA THR A 165 21.43 2.99 11.21
C THR A 165 21.80 1.65 11.84
N ARG A 166 20.85 0.68 11.89
CA ARG A 166 21.08 -0.64 12.50
C ARG A 166 22.16 -1.44 11.78
N ASN A 167 22.28 -1.26 10.47
CA ASN A 167 23.30 -1.93 9.66
C ASN A 167 24.61 -1.12 9.56
N ASN A 168 24.78 -0.04 10.34
CA ASN A 168 25.99 0.79 10.35
C ASN A 168 26.36 1.36 8.96
N ILE A 169 25.35 1.69 8.16
CA ILE A 169 25.53 2.40 6.88
C ILE A 169 25.56 3.90 7.11
N VAL A 170 24.74 4.39 8.04
CA VAL A 170 24.76 5.76 8.56
C VAL A 170 24.85 5.72 10.08
N THR A 171 25.33 6.80 10.67
CA THR A 171 25.38 6.98 12.12
C THR A 171 24.17 7.75 12.63
N LYS A 172 23.96 7.79 13.95
CA LYS A 172 22.87 8.58 14.54
C LYS A 172 23.01 10.08 14.31
N THR A 173 24.24 10.58 14.20
CA THR A 173 24.52 11.99 13.94
C THR A 173 24.17 12.39 12.50
N ASP A 174 24.20 11.44 11.58
CA ASP A 174 23.90 11.65 10.17
C ASP A 174 22.39 11.79 9.88
N ILE A 175 21.53 11.42 10.84
CA ILE A 175 20.07 11.34 10.65
C ILE A 175 19.45 12.69 10.30
N ALA A 176 19.97 13.78 10.89
CA ALA A 176 19.46 15.12 10.62
C ALA A 176 19.65 15.49 9.13
N THR A 177 20.85 15.25 8.59
CA THR A 177 21.18 15.48 7.18
C THR A 177 20.41 14.52 6.27
N LEU A 178 20.26 13.26 6.67
CA LEU A 178 19.52 12.27 5.88
C LEU A 178 18.06 12.65 5.67
N ASN A 179 17.43 13.40 6.58
CA ASN A 179 16.04 13.85 6.43
C ASN A 179 15.80 14.68 5.16
N GLU A 180 16.83 15.33 4.61
CA GLU A 180 16.72 16.09 3.35
C GLU A 180 16.42 15.17 2.14
N ALA A 181 16.68 13.87 2.25
CA ALA A 181 16.43 12.88 1.20
C ALA A 181 15.01 12.26 1.23
N GLU A 182 14.14 12.66 2.18
CA GLU A 182 12.82 12.04 2.37
C GLU A 182 11.95 12.10 1.11
N ALA A 183 11.91 13.27 0.46
CA ALA A 183 11.16 13.45 -0.78
C ALA A 183 11.69 12.52 -1.87
N PHE A 184 13.01 12.45 -2.06
CA PHE A 184 13.64 11.60 -3.08
C PHE A 184 13.35 10.11 -2.85
N VAL A 185 13.43 9.63 -1.61
CA VAL A 185 13.09 8.24 -1.25
C VAL A 185 11.61 7.93 -1.53
N THR A 186 10.73 8.91 -1.27
CA THR A 186 9.30 8.78 -1.49
C THR A 186 8.95 8.75 -2.98
N LEU A 187 9.52 9.64 -3.80
CA LEU A 187 9.36 9.63 -5.26
C LEU A 187 9.92 8.35 -5.88
N TYR A 188 11.01 7.83 -5.34
CA TYR A 188 11.59 6.56 -5.76
C TYR A 188 10.66 5.38 -5.49
N ALA A 189 10.03 5.33 -4.31
CA ALA A 189 9.03 4.31 -4.03
C ALA A 189 7.84 4.38 -5.01
N LEU A 190 7.35 5.59 -5.33
CA LEU A 190 6.30 5.77 -6.33
C LEU A 190 6.74 5.25 -7.71
N SER A 191 7.94 5.59 -8.17
CA SER A 191 8.40 5.20 -9.51
C SER A 191 8.59 3.69 -9.63
N VAL A 192 9.15 3.02 -8.63
CA VAL A 192 9.37 1.56 -8.67
C VAL A 192 8.06 0.79 -8.55
N MET A 193 7.10 1.27 -7.76
CA MET A 193 5.78 0.63 -7.63
C MET A 193 4.91 0.85 -8.88
N HIS A 194 4.98 2.04 -9.50
CA HIS A 194 4.19 2.40 -10.66
C HIS A 194 4.35 1.38 -11.80
N GLY A 195 3.21 0.95 -12.35
CA GLY A 195 3.14 0.03 -13.47
C GLY A 195 3.28 -1.44 -13.10
N SER A 196 3.70 -1.76 -11.88
CA SER A 196 3.82 -3.13 -11.37
C SER A 196 2.46 -3.80 -11.21
N THR A 197 2.42 -5.13 -11.26
CA THR A 197 1.20 -5.92 -11.05
C THR A 197 1.26 -6.66 -9.71
N ILE A 198 0.14 -6.75 -8.99
CA ILE A 198 -0.01 -7.59 -7.79
C ILE A 198 -1.08 -8.65 -8.01
N ALA A 199 -0.90 -9.83 -7.40
CA ALA A 199 -1.93 -10.86 -7.35
C ALA A 199 -2.96 -10.54 -6.25
N LEU A 200 -4.25 -10.49 -6.61
CA LEU A 200 -5.37 -10.25 -5.69
C LEU A 200 -6.03 -11.54 -5.20
N ASP A 201 -6.01 -12.59 -6.03
CA ASP A 201 -6.32 -13.97 -5.67
C ASP A 201 -5.66 -14.91 -6.69
N ASP A 202 -6.10 -16.16 -6.79
CA ASP A 202 -5.57 -17.17 -7.71
C ASP A 202 -5.80 -16.83 -9.19
N THR A 203 -6.78 -15.99 -9.49
CA THR A 203 -7.25 -15.66 -10.85
C THR A 203 -7.13 -14.17 -11.18
N ASN A 204 -7.16 -13.30 -10.18
CA ASN A 204 -7.23 -11.86 -10.33
C ASN A 204 -5.87 -11.22 -10.09
N LYS A 205 -5.50 -10.31 -10.99
CA LYS A 205 -4.32 -9.46 -10.89
C LYS A 205 -4.75 -8.01 -11.07
N ALA A 206 -4.05 -7.10 -10.41
CA ALA A 206 -4.29 -5.68 -10.55
C ALA A 206 -3.00 -4.90 -10.71
N ARG A 207 -3.08 -3.85 -11.51
CA ARG A 207 -1.96 -2.95 -11.76
C ARG A 207 -1.94 -1.82 -10.75
N LEU A 208 -0.73 -1.41 -10.39
CA LEU A 208 -0.45 -0.28 -9.52
C LEU A 208 -0.21 0.97 -10.36
N TYR A 209 -0.86 2.07 -9.99
CA TYR A 209 -0.76 3.36 -10.65
C TYR A 209 -0.35 4.42 -9.63
N ALA A 210 0.85 4.97 -9.80
CA ALA A 210 1.17 6.26 -9.20
C ALA A 210 0.37 7.38 -9.87
N GLY A 211 -0.04 8.38 -9.10
CA GLY A 211 -0.78 9.54 -9.57
C GLY A 211 -1.18 10.45 -8.42
N PHE A 212 -1.99 11.46 -8.70
CA PHE A 212 -2.47 12.43 -7.70
C PHE A 212 -3.97 12.75 -7.85
N ALA A 213 -4.74 11.84 -8.45
CA ALA A 213 -6.19 11.96 -8.61
C ALA A 213 -6.93 11.73 -7.27
N ASN A 214 -6.73 12.65 -6.33
CA ASN A 214 -7.45 12.76 -5.06
C ASN A 214 -7.73 14.24 -4.78
N ARG A 215 -8.55 14.50 -3.75
CA ARG A 215 -9.02 15.86 -3.44
C ARG A 215 -7.89 16.82 -3.05
N ASP A 216 -6.79 16.29 -2.55
CA ASP A 216 -5.70 17.09 -1.99
C ASP A 216 -4.54 17.32 -2.98
N GLY A 217 -4.57 16.66 -4.14
CA GLY A 217 -3.49 16.72 -5.15
C GLY A 217 -2.19 16.06 -4.68
N ILE A 218 -2.29 15.13 -3.74
CA ILE A 218 -1.15 14.45 -3.13
C ILE A 218 -0.77 13.22 -3.96
N LEU A 219 0.52 12.95 -4.09
CA LEU A 219 1.01 11.76 -4.77
C LEU A 219 0.69 10.49 -3.98
N GLU A 220 0.22 9.47 -4.68
CA GLU A 220 -0.10 8.18 -4.09
C GLU A 220 0.05 7.06 -5.12
N THR A 221 0.10 5.82 -4.66
CA THR A 221 -0.08 4.64 -5.53
C THR A 221 -1.42 4.00 -5.26
N LYS A 222 -2.24 3.85 -6.30
CA LYS A 222 -3.51 3.12 -6.24
C LYS A 222 -3.43 1.76 -6.92
N VAL A 223 -4.25 0.84 -6.45
CA VAL A 223 -4.57 -0.40 -7.14
C VAL A 223 -5.88 -0.24 -7.92
N GLU A 224 -5.90 -0.74 -9.15
CA GLU A 224 -7.11 -0.83 -9.97
C GLU A 224 -7.85 -2.14 -9.69
N ILE A 225 -8.96 -2.08 -8.95
CA ILE A 225 -9.86 -3.23 -8.78
C ILE A 225 -11.04 -3.07 -9.74
N LEU A 226 -11.23 -4.07 -10.61
CA LEU A 226 -12.24 -4.08 -11.65
C LEU A 226 -13.10 -5.36 -11.58
N PHE A 227 -14.41 -5.20 -11.60
CA PHE A 227 -15.37 -6.28 -11.75
C PHE A 227 -16.17 -6.10 -13.04
N SER A 228 -15.93 -6.97 -14.02
CA SER A 228 -16.47 -6.87 -15.38
C SER A 228 -17.73 -7.72 -15.61
N GLU A 229 -18.29 -8.35 -14.57
CA GLU A 229 -19.46 -9.23 -14.71
C GLU A 229 -20.77 -8.44 -14.95
N LEU A 230 -20.72 -7.11 -14.87
CA LEU A 230 -21.83 -6.20 -15.08
C LEU A 230 -21.79 -5.55 -16.46
N SER A 231 -22.95 -5.11 -16.95
CA SER A 231 -23.05 -4.29 -18.18
C SER A 231 -22.28 -2.97 -18.08
N LYS A 232 -22.11 -2.44 -16.86
CA LYS A 232 -21.19 -1.36 -16.52
C LYS A 232 -20.17 -1.89 -15.49
N PRO A 233 -18.87 -1.96 -15.82
CA PRO A 233 -17.87 -2.46 -14.89
C PRO A 233 -17.86 -1.65 -13.58
N LEU A 234 -17.77 -2.36 -12.45
CA LEU A 234 -17.53 -1.72 -11.16
C LEU A 234 -16.03 -1.54 -10.99
N MET A 235 -15.60 -0.29 -10.77
CA MET A 235 -14.21 0.08 -10.60
C MET A 235 -14.01 0.75 -9.25
N ALA A 236 -13.04 0.27 -8.47
CA ALA A 236 -12.72 0.78 -7.15
C ALA A 236 -11.22 1.10 -7.06
N PRO A 237 -10.80 2.35 -7.32
CA PRO A 237 -9.41 2.75 -7.13
C PRO A 237 -9.11 2.94 -5.64
N VAL A 238 -8.17 2.16 -5.11
CA VAL A 238 -7.84 2.19 -3.68
C VAL A 238 -6.38 2.55 -3.47
N CYS A 239 -6.10 3.50 -2.58
CA CYS A 239 -4.75 3.90 -2.22
C CYS A 239 -4.04 2.81 -1.40
N LEU A 240 -2.88 2.35 -1.88
CA LEU A 240 -2.01 1.39 -1.19
C LEU A 240 -0.71 2.02 -0.68
N PHE A 241 -0.25 3.12 -1.26
CA PHE A 241 0.87 3.90 -0.72
C PHE A 241 0.49 5.38 -0.72
N LEU A 242 0.39 5.96 0.47
CA LEU A 242 0.01 7.36 0.66
C LEU A 242 1.24 8.20 1.01
N THR A 243 1.44 9.28 0.28
CA THR A 243 2.52 10.24 0.58
C THR A 243 1.96 11.51 1.20
N ASP A 244 2.84 12.44 1.52
CA ASP A 244 2.58 13.83 1.90
C ASP A 244 3.07 14.82 0.84
N LEU A 245 3.53 14.33 -0.32
CA LEU A 245 4.09 15.13 -1.40
C LEU A 245 2.99 15.60 -2.34
N ARG A 246 2.90 16.91 -2.57
CA ARG A 246 2.01 17.51 -3.58
C ARG A 246 2.59 17.41 -4.97
N ALA A 247 1.75 17.12 -5.96
CA ALA A 247 2.16 16.99 -7.35
C ALA A 247 2.81 18.29 -7.89
N GLU A 248 2.29 19.47 -7.54
CA GLU A 248 2.80 20.76 -8.03
C GLU A 248 4.25 21.04 -7.65
N GLY A 249 4.75 20.45 -6.56
CA GLY A 249 6.13 20.63 -6.10
C GLY A 249 7.10 19.54 -6.58
N HIS A 250 6.57 18.36 -6.94
CA HIS A 250 7.36 17.13 -7.07
C HIS A 250 7.17 16.41 -8.40
N CYS A 251 6.42 16.99 -9.34
CA CYS A 251 6.27 16.49 -10.69
C CYS A 251 6.76 17.53 -11.69
N ASP A 252 7.27 17.05 -12.82
CA ASP A 252 7.49 17.88 -14.00
C ASP A 252 6.16 18.52 -14.45
N PRO A 253 6.15 19.80 -14.87
CA PRO A 253 4.93 20.48 -15.30
C PRO A 253 4.16 19.75 -16.41
N ASP A 254 4.83 19.07 -17.34
CA ASP A 254 4.17 18.31 -18.41
C ASP A 254 3.41 17.10 -17.84
N LEU A 255 3.95 16.50 -16.77
CA LEU A 255 3.33 15.37 -16.08
C LEU A 255 2.05 15.81 -15.32
N VAL A 256 2.06 17.01 -14.75
CA VAL A 256 0.89 17.60 -14.09
C VAL A 256 -0.17 18.01 -15.11
N ALA A 257 0.23 18.67 -16.20
CA ALA A 257 -0.68 19.17 -17.23
C ALA A 257 -1.37 18.05 -18.03
N SER A 258 -0.71 16.91 -18.20
CA SER A 258 -1.26 15.75 -18.90
C SER A 258 -2.16 14.85 -18.04
N ALA A 259 -2.20 15.07 -16.73
CA ALA A 259 -3.00 14.26 -15.84
C ALA A 259 -4.49 14.64 -15.92
N ASP A 260 -5.32 13.69 -16.35
CA ASP A 260 -6.76 13.77 -16.08
C ASP A 260 -7.00 13.40 -14.61
N THR A 261 -7.33 14.38 -13.77
CA THR A 261 -7.60 14.17 -12.35
C THR A 261 -8.94 13.46 -12.09
N ALA A 262 -9.80 13.32 -13.10
CA ALA A 262 -10.98 12.47 -13.04
C ALA A 262 -10.63 10.97 -13.17
N LEU A 263 -9.49 10.65 -13.80
CA LEU A 263 -9.02 9.28 -14.02
C LEU A 263 -7.74 9.01 -13.20
N PHE A 264 -7.84 8.10 -12.23
CA PHE A 264 -6.71 7.78 -11.36
C PHE A 264 -5.55 7.06 -12.06
N ASN A 265 -5.80 6.44 -13.21
CA ASN A 265 -4.84 5.73 -14.04
C ASN A 265 -4.39 6.57 -15.26
N SER A 266 -4.56 7.89 -15.20
CA SER A 266 -4.17 8.81 -16.29
C SER A 266 -2.68 8.75 -16.62
N TRP A 267 -1.83 8.45 -15.63
CA TRP A 267 -0.45 8.05 -15.88
C TRP A 267 -0.41 6.57 -16.27
N ASN A 268 -0.53 6.30 -17.57
CA ASN A 268 -0.47 4.94 -18.13
C ASN A 268 0.86 4.64 -18.84
N PHE A 269 1.86 5.49 -18.62
CA PHE A 269 3.20 5.44 -19.19
C PHE A 269 4.25 5.33 -18.08
N PRO A 270 5.47 4.85 -18.37
CA PRO A 270 6.52 4.78 -17.37
C PRO A 270 6.91 6.16 -16.82
N ILE A 271 7.21 6.22 -15.52
CA ILE A 271 7.69 7.42 -14.82
C ILE A 271 9.03 7.14 -14.14
N ASP A 272 9.84 8.16 -13.97
CA ASP A 272 11.09 8.14 -13.21
C ASP A 272 11.36 9.49 -12.55
N ILE A 273 12.46 9.62 -11.81
CA ILE A 273 12.88 10.86 -11.15
C ILE A 273 13.97 11.53 -11.98
N ASP A 274 13.81 12.83 -12.24
CA ASP A 274 14.80 13.63 -12.95
C ASP A 274 15.93 14.15 -12.03
N ARG A 275 16.76 15.05 -12.56
CA ARG A 275 17.89 15.65 -11.82
C ARG A 275 17.46 16.69 -10.80
N ASP A 276 16.24 17.22 -10.92
CA ASP A 276 15.67 18.24 -10.04
C ASP A 276 14.81 17.59 -8.93
N ASN A 277 14.91 16.27 -8.77
CA ASN A 277 14.15 15.49 -7.80
C ASN A 277 12.63 15.61 -8.04
N ARG A 278 12.22 15.51 -9.30
CA ARG A 278 10.81 15.51 -9.72
C ARG A 278 10.47 14.27 -10.54
N LEU A 279 9.23 13.79 -10.39
CA LEU A 279 8.70 12.75 -11.26
C LEU A 279 8.48 13.29 -12.66
N TYR A 280 8.96 12.57 -13.67
CA TYR A 280 8.75 12.88 -15.07
C TYR A 280 8.34 11.63 -15.85
N ARG A 281 7.76 11.85 -17.02
CA ARG A 281 7.43 10.78 -17.96
C ARG A 281 8.68 10.33 -18.73
N ILE A 282 8.97 9.03 -18.70
CA ILE A 282 9.98 8.43 -19.58
C ILE A 282 9.43 8.41 -21.00
N ARG A 283 10.22 8.90 -21.97
CA ARG A 283 9.88 8.90 -23.40
C ARG A 283 10.31 7.60 -24.07
#